data_AF-A0A2M8XWG7-F1
#
_entry.id   AF-A0A2M8XWG7-F1
#
_cell.length_a   1.000
_cell.length_b   1.000
_cell.length_c   1.000
_cell.angle_alpha   90.00
_cell.angle_beta   90.00
_cell.angle_gamma   90.00
#
_symmetry.space_group_name_H-M   'P 1'
#
loop_
_entity.id
_entity.type
_entity.pdbx_description
1 polymer ?
#
loop_
_entity_poly.entity_id
_entity_poly.type
_entity_poly.pdbx_seq_one_letter_code
_entity_poly.pdbx_strand_id
1 'polypeptide(L)'
;MTQAHFKDIRNKIIEQIVSSKEEILICVAWFTSKEILGKLIDKAESGCKIKIIISDHFENKRLSFKEIQNKSGLINILSTSSGRFLHDKFAVFDKRKVIFGSYNWTNSAEFFNHENVIISDDETLVKQFLGRFKFLETIVGNYEIQKLSNIITTDSESKEEEFEKIEKELLDELLQSLDESLKAGAKINKITVTDMLFRYGAIGTARKLMKDGAENIQSGLLKMFEIDRLDLTFENIILKPKYRVLFNDETIAKAIQKLEKLGYKNYG
;
A
#
# COMPACT_ATOMS: atom_id res chain seq x y z
N MET A 1 1.38 -10.47 29.55
CA MET A 1 1.00 -9.05 29.51
C MET A 1 0.13 -8.74 28.29
N THR A 2 -1.01 -8.09 28.54
CA THR A 2 -1.91 -7.54 27.50
C THR A 2 -1.82 -6.02 27.53
N GLN A 3 -1.50 -5.40 26.39
CA GLN A 3 -1.30 -3.95 26.31
C GLN A 3 -1.86 -3.37 25.02
N ALA A 4 -2.54 -2.23 25.12
CA ALA A 4 -3.00 -1.45 23.98
C ALA A 4 -1.92 -0.45 23.53
N HIS A 5 -1.79 -0.27 22.22
CA HIS A 5 -0.90 0.67 21.57
C HIS A 5 -1.66 1.50 20.55
N PHE A 6 -1.40 2.81 20.54
CA PHE A 6 -2.09 3.81 19.70
C PHE A 6 -1.12 4.62 18.84
N LYS A 7 0.18 4.34 18.96
CA LYS A 7 1.28 5.01 18.26
C LYS A 7 2.37 3.98 17.99
N ASP A 8 3.22 4.25 17.01
CA ASP A 8 4.39 3.42 16.68
C ASP A 8 4.05 1.95 16.40
N ILE A 9 2.84 1.73 15.85
CA ILE A 9 2.25 0.40 15.72
C ILE A 9 3.06 -0.47 14.76
N ARG A 10 3.54 0.09 13.65
CA ARG A 10 4.42 -0.62 12.72
C ARG A 10 5.66 -1.17 13.41
N ASN A 11 6.34 -0.38 14.23
CA ASN A 11 7.54 -0.85 14.93
C ASN A 11 7.20 -1.96 15.93
N LYS A 12 6.05 -1.88 16.60
CA LYS A 12 5.57 -2.99 17.44
C LYS A 12 5.32 -4.28 16.66
N ILE A 13 4.77 -4.19 15.44
CA ILE A 13 4.64 -5.34 14.54
C ILE A 13 6.03 -5.88 14.17
N ILE A 14 6.96 -5.02 13.77
CA ILE A 14 8.32 -5.40 13.37
C ILE A 14 9.09 -6.06 14.52
N GLU A 15 9.00 -5.54 15.74
CA GLU A 15 9.58 -6.13 16.96
C GLU A 15 9.08 -7.58 17.15
N GLN A 16 7.78 -7.84 16.96
CA GLN A 16 7.25 -9.19 17.06
C GLN A 16 7.76 -10.10 15.93
N ILE A 17 7.83 -9.61 14.68
CA ILE A 17 8.37 -10.37 13.54
C ILE A 17 9.83 -10.77 13.79
N VAL A 18 10.67 -9.82 14.18
CA VAL A 18 12.10 -10.05 14.43
C VAL A 18 12.31 -11.05 15.56
N SER A 19 11.52 -10.97 16.63
CA SER A 19 11.64 -11.85 17.81
C SER A 19 11.08 -13.26 17.63
N SER A 20 10.23 -13.49 16.62
CA SER A 20 9.62 -14.81 16.35
C SER A 20 10.67 -15.86 16.02
N LYS A 21 10.37 -17.15 16.09
CA LYS A 21 11.36 -18.20 15.77
C LYS A 21 10.80 -19.33 14.92
N GLU A 22 9.54 -19.67 15.12
CA GLU A 22 8.94 -20.89 14.61
C GLU A 22 7.93 -20.59 13.51
N GLU A 23 6.97 -19.70 13.79
CA GLU A 23 5.84 -19.46 12.89
C GLU A 23 5.24 -18.06 13.09
N ILE A 24 4.83 -17.43 11.99
CA ILE A 24 4.05 -16.19 12.00
C ILE A 24 2.81 -16.42 11.13
N LEU A 25 1.63 -16.23 11.73
CA LEU A 25 0.33 -16.34 11.07
C LEU A 25 -0.29 -14.96 10.98
N ILE A 26 -0.59 -14.48 9.78
CA ILE A 26 -1.01 -13.09 9.53
C ILE A 26 -2.35 -13.11 8.82
N CYS A 27 -3.32 -12.39 9.35
CA CYS A 27 -4.61 -12.22 8.71
C CYS A 27 -4.99 -10.75 8.73
N VAL A 28 -4.92 -10.11 7.56
CA VAL A 28 -5.16 -8.67 7.43
C VAL A 28 -5.99 -8.42 6.18
N ALA A 29 -6.97 -7.52 6.26
CA ALA A 29 -7.73 -7.12 5.08
C ALA A 29 -6.77 -6.61 3.99
N TRP A 30 -5.95 -5.61 4.34
CA TRP A 30 -5.01 -4.99 3.40
C TRP A 30 -3.57 -5.05 3.89
N PHE A 31 -2.67 -5.39 2.98
CA PHE A 31 -1.24 -5.47 3.19
C PHE A 31 -0.49 -4.87 2.00
N THR A 32 0.03 -3.66 2.18
CA THR A 32 0.82 -2.92 1.17
C THR A 32 2.16 -2.38 1.69
N SER A 33 2.49 -2.64 2.96
CA SER A 33 3.75 -2.22 3.58
C SER A 33 4.93 -3.07 3.13
N LYS A 34 5.74 -2.54 2.20
CA LYS A 34 7.00 -3.16 1.76
C LYS A 34 7.99 -3.40 2.92
N GLU A 35 8.00 -2.51 3.90
CA GLU A 35 8.88 -2.60 5.07
C GLU A 35 8.54 -3.83 5.94
N ILE A 36 7.26 -4.02 6.24
CA ILE A 36 6.80 -5.20 6.99
C ILE A 36 7.06 -6.47 6.15
N LEU A 37 6.78 -6.46 4.85
CA LEU A 37 7.03 -7.61 3.98
C LEU A 37 8.53 -7.98 3.94
N GLY A 38 9.43 -7.00 3.82
CA GLY A 38 10.87 -7.25 3.86
C GLY A 38 11.31 -7.96 5.13
N LYS A 39 10.78 -7.54 6.30
CA LYS A 39 11.05 -8.20 7.57
C LYS A 39 10.51 -9.63 7.65
N LEU A 40 9.39 -9.91 6.99
CA LEU A 40 8.88 -11.28 6.90
C LEU A 40 9.74 -12.16 5.98
N ILE A 41 10.28 -11.59 4.90
CA ILE A 41 11.20 -12.29 3.99
C ILE A 41 12.49 -12.64 4.73
N ASP A 42 13.13 -11.66 5.40
CA ASP A 42 14.32 -11.89 6.25
C ASP A 42 14.06 -13.04 7.26
N LYS A 43 12.84 -13.07 7.79
CA LYS A 43 12.43 -14.05 8.79
C LYS A 43 12.19 -15.44 8.19
N ALA A 44 11.57 -15.51 7.02
CA ALA A 44 11.39 -16.74 6.27
C ALA A 44 12.74 -17.36 5.88
N GLU A 45 13.71 -16.54 5.46
CA GLU A 45 15.08 -16.98 5.17
C GLU A 45 15.81 -17.57 6.38
N SER A 46 15.46 -17.09 7.58
CA SER A 46 15.96 -17.64 8.85
C SER A 46 15.27 -18.95 9.27
N GLY A 47 14.40 -19.52 8.43
CA GLY A 47 13.69 -20.78 8.67
C GLY A 47 12.35 -20.66 9.40
N CYS A 48 11.87 -19.44 9.66
CA CYS A 48 10.57 -19.23 10.29
C CYS A 48 9.44 -19.42 9.27
N LYS A 49 8.39 -20.16 9.63
CA LYS A 49 7.25 -20.40 8.73
C LYS A 49 6.34 -19.18 8.71
N ILE A 50 6.06 -18.63 7.53
CA ILE A 50 5.18 -17.47 7.40
C ILE A 50 3.92 -17.90 6.65
N LYS A 51 2.74 -17.66 7.23
CA LYS A 51 1.45 -17.82 6.54
C LYS A 51 0.66 -16.53 6.59
N ILE A 52 0.16 -16.11 5.44
CA ILE A 52 -0.56 -14.84 5.29
C ILE A 52 -1.88 -15.12 4.59
N ILE A 53 -2.97 -14.60 5.17
CA ILE A 53 -4.30 -14.54 4.56
C ILE A 53 -4.66 -13.07 4.38
N ILE A 54 -4.94 -12.69 3.13
CA ILE A 54 -5.36 -11.34 2.76
C ILE A 54 -6.70 -11.37 2.03
N SER A 55 -7.44 -10.26 2.04
CA SER A 55 -8.70 -10.17 1.30
C SER A 55 -8.43 -10.15 -0.21
N ASP A 56 -9.31 -10.75 -1.01
CA ASP A 56 -9.37 -10.56 -2.46
C ASP A 56 -9.87 -9.14 -2.77
N HIS A 57 -8.93 -8.20 -2.76
CA HIS A 57 -9.18 -6.77 -2.86
C HIS A 57 -8.02 -6.07 -3.57
N PHE A 58 -8.33 -5.07 -4.38
CA PHE A 58 -7.37 -4.38 -5.24
C PHE A 58 -6.17 -3.81 -4.47
N GLU A 59 -6.38 -3.33 -3.24
CA GLU A 59 -5.30 -2.84 -2.35
C GLU A 59 -4.14 -3.83 -2.26
N ASN A 60 -4.42 -5.13 -2.18
CA ASN A 60 -3.39 -6.15 -2.06
C ASN A 60 -2.64 -6.43 -3.37
N LYS A 61 -3.14 -5.99 -4.53
CA LYS A 61 -2.42 -6.06 -5.81
C LYS A 61 -1.24 -5.08 -5.87
N ARG A 62 -1.23 -4.04 -5.01
CA ARG A 62 -0.18 -3.00 -4.96
C ARG A 62 1.15 -3.52 -4.40
N LEU A 63 1.17 -4.72 -3.80
CA LEU A 63 2.35 -5.35 -3.25
C LEU A 63 2.51 -6.76 -3.84
N SER A 64 3.68 -7.03 -4.41
CA SER A 64 4.01 -8.37 -4.90
C SER A 64 4.44 -9.25 -3.74
N PHE A 65 3.83 -10.43 -3.61
CA PHE A 65 4.17 -11.44 -2.61
C PHE A 65 4.97 -12.62 -3.18
N LYS A 66 5.45 -12.52 -4.43
CA LYS A 66 6.19 -13.61 -5.09
C LYS A 66 7.45 -14.03 -4.32
N GLU A 67 8.14 -13.07 -3.75
CA GLU A 67 9.42 -13.31 -3.06
C GLU A 67 9.24 -14.16 -1.80
N ILE A 68 8.20 -13.89 -1.00
CA ILE A 68 7.93 -14.68 0.19
C ILE A 68 7.39 -16.08 -0.15
N GLN A 69 6.63 -16.22 -1.24
CA GLN A 69 6.20 -17.54 -1.75
C GLN A 69 7.39 -18.42 -2.12
N ASN A 70 8.43 -17.85 -2.74
CA ASN A 70 9.64 -18.57 -3.12
C ASN A 70 10.50 -19.02 -1.90
N LYS A 71 10.27 -18.44 -0.72
CA LYS A 71 11.05 -18.66 0.51
C LYS A 71 10.29 -19.50 1.55
N SER A 72 9.39 -20.39 1.10
CA SER A 72 8.55 -21.24 1.95
C SER A 72 7.48 -20.50 2.77
N GLY A 73 7.19 -19.24 2.44
CA GLY A 73 6.00 -18.56 2.92
C GLY A 73 4.76 -19.01 2.14
N LEU A 74 3.63 -19.14 2.83
CA LEU A 74 2.33 -19.39 2.21
C LEU A 74 1.52 -18.10 2.18
N ILE A 75 1.08 -17.69 1.00
CA ILE A 75 0.18 -16.55 0.81
C ILE A 75 -1.13 -17.09 0.24
N ASN A 76 -2.21 -16.82 0.97
CA ASN A 76 -3.57 -17.20 0.64
C ASN A 76 -4.41 -15.95 0.45
N ILE A 77 -5.18 -15.90 -0.63
CA ILE A 77 -6.13 -14.81 -0.89
C ILE A 77 -7.53 -15.35 -0.62
N LEU A 78 -8.24 -14.71 0.31
CA LEU A 78 -9.60 -15.08 0.66
C LEU A 78 -10.59 -14.35 -0.26
N SER A 79 -11.27 -15.11 -1.11
CA SER A 79 -12.19 -14.55 -2.10
C SER A 79 -13.40 -13.87 -1.45
N THR A 80 -13.75 -12.71 -1.99
CA THR A 80 -14.96 -11.94 -1.63
C THR A 80 -16.22 -12.48 -2.30
N SER A 81 -16.09 -13.44 -3.23
CA SER A 81 -17.20 -14.09 -3.97
C SER A 81 -18.26 -14.75 -3.08
N SER A 82 -17.90 -15.11 -1.85
CA SER A 82 -18.85 -15.60 -0.83
C SER A 82 -19.77 -14.52 -0.25
N GLY A 83 -19.61 -13.25 -0.67
CA GLY A 83 -20.30 -12.09 -0.12
C GLY A 83 -19.77 -11.63 1.25
N ARG A 84 -18.75 -12.30 1.80
CA ARG A 84 -18.14 -11.96 3.10
C ARG A 84 -16.73 -11.43 2.92
N PHE A 85 -16.54 -10.17 3.33
CA PHE A 85 -15.25 -9.50 3.26
C PHE A 85 -14.37 -9.86 4.46
N LEU A 86 -13.09 -10.18 4.20
CA LEU A 86 -12.11 -10.33 5.26
C LEU A 86 -11.70 -8.96 5.81
N HIS A 87 -12.29 -8.54 6.93
CA HIS A 87 -11.94 -7.29 7.59
C HIS A 87 -11.02 -7.46 8.82
N ASP A 88 -10.56 -8.68 9.11
CA ASP A 88 -9.66 -8.93 10.25
C ASP A 88 -8.34 -8.18 10.06
N LYS A 89 -7.71 -7.75 11.17
CA LYS A 89 -6.31 -7.33 11.20
C LYS A 89 -5.64 -7.88 12.46
N PHE A 90 -5.04 -9.05 12.34
CA PHE A 90 -4.29 -9.67 13.41
C PHE A 90 -3.09 -10.47 12.89
N ALA A 91 -2.14 -10.72 13.78
CA ALA A 91 -1.10 -11.72 13.57
C ALA A 91 -0.82 -12.49 14.86
N VAL A 92 -0.51 -13.78 14.73
CA VAL A 92 -0.08 -14.65 15.81
C VAL A 92 1.38 -15.03 15.59
N PHE A 93 2.20 -14.84 16.60
CA PHE A 93 3.64 -15.09 16.60
C PHE A 93 3.96 -16.27 17.51
N ASP A 94 4.62 -17.27 16.94
CA ASP A 94 5.03 -18.53 17.57
C ASP A 94 3.95 -19.22 18.41
N LYS A 95 2.66 -19.02 18.07
CA LYS A 95 1.51 -19.52 18.86
C LYS A 95 1.53 -19.08 20.34
N ARG A 96 2.25 -18.01 20.65
CA ARG A 96 2.47 -17.50 22.03
C ARG A 96 2.03 -16.05 22.20
N LYS A 97 2.01 -15.27 21.13
CA LYS A 97 1.59 -13.86 21.16
C LYS A 97 0.64 -13.57 20.02
N VAL A 98 -0.31 -12.68 20.27
CA VAL A 98 -1.19 -12.12 19.26
C VAL A 98 -1.09 -10.60 19.26
N ILE A 99 -1.09 -10.01 18.08
CA ILE A 99 -1.39 -8.60 17.87
C ILE A 99 -2.69 -8.51 17.07
N PHE A 100 -3.62 -7.65 17.49
CA PHE A 100 -4.88 -7.46 16.76
C PHE A 100 -5.43 -6.05 16.97
N GLY A 101 -6.20 -5.54 16.01
CA GLY A 101 -6.82 -4.22 16.12
C GLY A 101 -7.37 -3.70 14.81
N SER A 102 -7.33 -2.39 14.62
CA SER A 102 -7.81 -1.72 13.41
C SER A 102 -6.75 -1.62 12.30
N TYR A 103 -5.46 -1.73 12.68
CA TYR A 103 -4.31 -1.43 11.83
C TYR A 103 -4.17 -2.41 10.65
N ASN A 104 -4.52 -1.96 9.44
CA ASN A 104 -4.12 -2.65 8.21
C ASN A 104 -2.62 -2.52 7.98
N TRP A 105 -1.97 -3.48 7.33
CA TRP A 105 -0.52 -3.47 7.15
C TRP A 105 -0.12 -2.62 5.94
N THR A 106 -0.49 -1.34 5.98
CA THR A 106 -0.34 -0.37 4.89
C THR A 106 0.40 0.87 5.39
N ASN A 107 0.92 1.68 4.49
CA ASN A 107 1.47 2.98 4.86
C ASN A 107 0.38 3.96 5.34
N SER A 108 -0.85 3.81 4.86
CA SER A 108 -1.96 4.68 5.27
C SER A 108 -2.33 4.49 6.74
N ALA A 109 -2.33 3.25 7.21
CA ALA A 109 -2.57 2.94 8.61
C ALA A 109 -1.53 3.62 9.54
N GLU A 110 -0.26 3.69 9.11
CA GLU A 110 0.80 4.34 9.90
C GLU A 110 0.69 5.86 9.94
N PHE A 111 0.48 6.50 8.78
CA PHE A 111 0.72 7.94 8.64
C PHE A 111 -0.55 8.79 8.57
N PHE A 112 -1.69 8.19 8.24
CA PHE A 112 -2.91 8.93 7.90
C PHE A 112 -4.13 8.52 8.71
N ASN A 113 -4.11 7.35 9.36
CA ASN A 113 -5.24 6.84 10.12
C ASN A 113 -4.99 6.94 11.62
N HIS A 114 -6.07 7.10 12.38
CA HIS A 114 -6.06 6.77 13.80
C HIS A 114 -6.28 5.28 13.96
N GLU A 115 -5.25 4.58 14.42
CA GLU A 115 -5.25 3.14 14.54
C GLU A 115 -4.96 2.73 15.98
N ASN A 116 -5.42 1.54 16.35
CA ASN A 116 -5.06 0.91 17.60
C ASN A 116 -4.75 -0.57 17.38
N VAL A 117 -3.88 -1.11 18.23
CA VAL A 117 -3.64 -2.54 18.35
C VAL A 117 -3.54 -2.94 19.82
N ILE A 118 -3.88 -4.17 20.11
CA ILE A 118 -3.62 -4.83 21.39
C ILE A 118 -2.61 -5.93 21.12
N ILE A 119 -1.55 -5.98 21.92
CA ILE A 119 -0.59 -7.09 21.96
C ILE A 119 -0.86 -7.87 23.23
N SER A 120 -1.00 -9.19 23.10
CA SER A 120 -1.29 -10.07 24.22
C SER A 120 -0.53 -11.38 24.10
N ASP A 121 -0.05 -11.90 25.22
CA ASP A 121 0.45 -13.26 25.39
C ASP A 121 -0.54 -14.14 26.19
N ASP A 122 -1.77 -13.65 26.42
CA ASP A 122 -2.83 -14.43 27.08
C ASP A 122 -3.14 -15.69 26.25
N GLU A 123 -2.94 -16.86 26.85
CA GLU A 123 -3.04 -18.13 26.15
C GLU A 123 -4.44 -18.40 25.59
N THR A 124 -5.48 -17.98 26.31
CA THR A 124 -6.87 -18.16 25.86
C THR A 124 -7.13 -17.34 24.60
N LEU A 125 -6.73 -16.07 24.62
CA LEU A 125 -6.87 -15.18 23.47
C LEU A 125 -6.07 -15.68 22.27
N VAL A 126 -4.83 -16.11 22.49
CA VAL A 126 -3.99 -16.67 21.43
C VAL A 126 -4.64 -17.91 20.82
N LYS A 127 -5.18 -18.84 21.64
CA LYS A 127 -5.91 -20.02 21.14
C LYS A 127 -7.14 -19.65 20.30
N GLN A 128 -7.89 -18.62 20.69
CA GLN A 128 -9.04 -18.14 19.92
C GLN A 128 -8.62 -17.61 18.54
N PHE A 129 -7.56 -16.80 18.48
CA PHE A 129 -7.05 -16.29 17.20
C PHE A 129 -6.41 -17.37 16.32
N LEU A 130 -5.78 -18.38 16.90
CA LEU A 130 -5.34 -19.58 16.18
C LEU A 130 -6.53 -20.33 15.57
N GLY A 131 -7.61 -20.49 16.33
CA GLY A 131 -8.86 -21.09 15.84
C GLY A 131 -9.46 -20.29 14.69
N ARG A 132 -9.50 -18.95 14.82
CA ARG A 132 -9.96 -18.04 13.76
C ARG A 132 -9.12 -18.16 12.49
N PHE A 133 -7.80 -18.16 12.61
CA PHE A 133 -6.89 -18.32 11.47
C PHE A 133 -7.13 -19.66 10.75
N LYS A 134 -7.22 -20.76 11.51
CA LYS A 134 -7.49 -22.09 10.95
C LYS A 134 -8.82 -22.15 10.22
N PHE A 135 -9.87 -21.54 10.78
CA PHE A 135 -11.17 -21.44 10.12
C PHE A 135 -11.06 -20.70 8.77
N LEU A 136 -10.34 -19.58 8.72
CA LEU A 136 -10.12 -18.85 7.48
C LEU A 136 -9.30 -19.66 6.46
N GLU A 137 -8.28 -20.42 6.89
CA GLU A 137 -7.55 -21.35 6.01
C GLU A 137 -8.51 -22.37 5.36
N THR A 138 -9.49 -22.90 6.11
CA THR A 138 -10.46 -23.86 5.52
C THR A 138 -11.35 -23.22 4.47
N ILE A 139 -11.69 -21.94 4.63
CA ILE A 139 -12.49 -21.21 3.62
C ILE A 139 -11.69 -21.03 2.34
N VAL A 140 -10.41 -20.65 2.45
CA VAL A 140 -9.53 -20.50 1.28
C VAL A 140 -9.39 -21.84 0.53
N GLY A 141 -9.12 -22.93 1.25
CA GLY A 141 -8.97 -24.25 0.64
C GLY A 141 -10.23 -24.77 -0.09
N ASN A 142 -11.43 -24.38 0.36
CA ASN A 142 -12.69 -24.75 -0.28
C ASN A 142 -12.98 -23.96 -1.57
N TYR A 143 -12.39 -22.77 -1.74
CA TYR A 143 -12.57 -21.93 -2.93
C TYR A 143 -11.86 -22.52 -4.17
N GLU A 144 -10.70 -23.18 -3.99
CA GLU A 144 -10.03 -23.89 -5.09
C GLU A 144 -10.85 -25.09 -5.60
N ILE A 145 -11.66 -25.71 -4.73
CA ILE A 145 -12.56 -26.83 -5.11
C ILE A 145 -13.82 -26.35 -5.83
N GLN A 146 -14.35 -25.16 -5.50
CA GLN A 146 -15.53 -24.60 -6.16
C GLN A 146 -15.26 -24.08 -7.59
N LYS A 147 -14.00 -23.79 -7.93
CA LYS A 147 -13.62 -23.34 -9.28
C LYS A 147 -13.63 -24.46 -10.34
N LEU A 148 -13.77 -25.73 -9.94
CA LEU A 148 -13.93 -26.87 -10.86
C LEU A 148 -15.39 -27.21 -11.17
N SER A 149 -16.36 -26.67 -10.42
CA SER A 149 -17.77 -27.06 -10.59
C SER A 149 -18.67 -26.06 -11.32
N ASN A 150 -18.24 -24.83 -11.61
CA ASN A 150 -19.08 -23.84 -12.29
C ASN A 150 -18.38 -23.13 -13.46
N ILE A 151 -18.77 -23.50 -14.68
CA ILE A 151 -18.50 -22.80 -15.94
C ILE A 151 -19.71 -21.87 -16.23
N ILE A 152 -19.41 -20.61 -16.59
CA ILE A 152 -20.23 -19.50 -17.18
C ILE A 152 -21.16 -18.65 -16.28
N THR A 153 -20.84 -17.35 -16.16
CA THR A 153 -21.63 -16.12 -16.54
C THR A 153 -21.12 -14.91 -15.72
N THR A 154 -20.31 -14.00 -16.30
CA THR A 154 -20.63 -12.68 -16.90
C THR A 154 -21.09 -11.56 -15.95
N ASP A 155 -20.45 -10.40 -16.14
CA ASP A 155 -20.79 -9.01 -15.80
C ASP A 155 -20.72 -8.52 -14.34
N SER A 156 -19.55 -7.94 -14.04
CA SER A 156 -19.48 -6.67 -13.29
C SER A 156 -18.27 -5.85 -13.76
N GLU A 157 -18.38 -5.18 -14.92
CA GLU A 157 -17.47 -4.06 -15.24
C GLU A 157 -17.62 -3.02 -14.12
N SER A 158 -16.53 -2.76 -13.39
CA SER A 158 -16.57 -2.05 -12.12
C SER A 158 -15.85 -0.71 -12.19
N LYS A 159 -16.28 0.26 -11.39
CA LYS A 159 -15.59 1.55 -11.16
C LYS A 159 -14.10 1.40 -10.81
N GLU A 160 -13.70 0.21 -10.38
CA GLU A 160 -12.32 -0.15 -10.07
C GLU A 160 -11.44 -0.31 -11.32
N GLU A 161 -11.96 -0.89 -12.41
CA GLU A 161 -11.22 -0.99 -13.67
C GLU A 161 -11.01 0.40 -14.29
N GLU A 162 -11.99 1.29 -14.13
CA GLU A 162 -11.89 2.69 -14.50
C GLU A 162 -10.83 3.41 -13.66
N PHE A 163 -10.77 3.18 -12.35
CA PHE A 163 -9.74 3.75 -11.48
C PHE A 163 -8.33 3.22 -11.78
N GLU A 164 -8.18 1.90 -11.97
CA GLU A 164 -6.90 1.26 -12.35
C GLU A 164 -6.39 1.81 -13.70
N LYS A 165 -7.31 2.05 -14.65
CA LYS A 165 -6.99 2.68 -15.93
C LYS A 165 -6.49 4.13 -15.74
N ILE A 166 -7.18 4.93 -14.94
CA ILE A 166 -6.80 6.33 -14.68
C ILE A 166 -5.46 6.42 -13.94
N GLU A 167 -5.19 5.55 -12.94
CA GLU A 167 -3.91 5.52 -12.23
C GLU A 167 -2.76 5.11 -13.17
N LYS A 168 -2.97 4.12 -14.05
CA LYS A 168 -1.98 3.72 -15.06
C LYS A 168 -1.70 4.86 -16.05
N GLU A 169 -2.75 5.50 -16.55
CA GLU A 169 -2.61 6.67 -17.43
C GLU A 169 -1.84 7.80 -16.75
N LEU A 170 -2.03 8.03 -15.45
CA LEU A 170 -1.25 9.01 -14.70
C LEU A 170 0.23 8.60 -14.62
N LEU A 171 0.52 7.33 -14.31
CA LEU A 171 1.89 6.83 -14.25
C LEU A 171 2.63 7.03 -15.57
N ASP A 172 1.99 6.65 -16.68
CA ASP A 172 2.56 6.78 -18.02
C ASP A 172 2.82 8.26 -18.35
N GLU A 173 1.89 9.16 -18.01
CA GLU A 173 2.04 10.59 -18.26
C GLU A 173 3.15 11.23 -17.41
N LEU A 174 3.31 10.82 -16.15
CA LEU A 174 4.40 11.30 -15.28
C LEU A 174 5.77 10.78 -15.74
N LEU A 175 5.86 9.55 -16.23
CA LEU A 175 7.10 9.03 -16.81
C LEU A 175 7.46 9.77 -18.09
N GLN A 176 6.47 10.02 -18.96
CA GLN A 176 6.66 10.81 -20.16
C GLN A 176 7.08 12.25 -19.84
N SER A 177 6.46 12.89 -18.85
CA SER A 177 6.78 14.27 -18.48
C SER A 177 8.20 14.39 -17.94
N LEU A 178 8.72 13.38 -17.24
CA LEU A 178 10.12 13.34 -16.82
C LEU A 178 11.08 13.28 -18.01
N ASP A 179 10.76 12.46 -19.02
CA ASP A 179 11.56 12.38 -20.25
C ASP A 179 11.54 13.69 -21.04
N GLU A 180 10.37 14.31 -21.16
CA GLU A 180 10.21 15.60 -21.84
C GLU A 180 10.90 16.74 -21.09
N SER A 181 10.86 16.72 -19.76
CA SER A 181 11.56 17.70 -18.92
C SER A 181 13.07 17.67 -19.18
N LEU A 182 13.66 16.47 -19.28
CA LEU A 182 15.08 16.32 -19.60
C LEU A 182 15.41 16.78 -21.03
N LYS A 183 14.55 16.47 -22.00
CA LYS A 183 14.70 16.96 -23.39
C LYS A 183 14.62 18.48 -23.47
N ALA A 184 13.80 19.11 -22.61
CA ALA A 184 13.69 20.56 -22.48
C ALA A 184 14.85 21.20 -21.70
N GLY A 185 15.85 20.41 -21.26
CA GLY A 185 17.04 20.92 -20.57
C GLY A 185 16.91 20.99 -19.04
N ALA A 186 15.87 20.42 -18.44
CA ALA A 186 15.68 20.44 -17.00
C ALA A 186 16.77 19.62 -16.28
N LYS A 187 17.43 20.22 -15.28
CA LYS A 187 18.45 19.55 -14.45
C LYS A 187 17.83 18.77 -13.29
N ILE A 188 16.88 17.88 -13.57
CA ILE A 188 16.15 17.10 -12.57
C ILE A 188 16.80 15.75 -12.29
N ASN A 189 16.66 15.23 -11.08
CA ASN A 189 17.20 13.92 -10.71
C ASN A 189 16.25 12.80 -11.15
N LYS A 190 16.32 12.43 -12.44
CA LYS A 190 15.46 11.41 -13.05
C LYS A 190 15.45 10.10 -12.27
N ILE A 191 16.64 9.60 -11.89
CA ILE A 191 16.81 8.31 -11.20
C ILE A 191 16.01 8.31 -9.91
N THR A 192 16.11 9.37 -9.10
CA THR A 192 15.36 9.48 -7.84
C THR A 192 13.85 9.53 -8.07
N VAL A 193 13.36 10.29 -9.07
CA VAL A 193 11.91 10.40 -9.30
C VAL A 193 11.35 9.10 -9.90
N THR A 194 12.07 8.44 -10.81
CA THR A 194 11.68 7.12 -11.34
C THR A 194 11.69 6.05 -10.26
N ASP A 195 12.69 6.04 -9.37
CA ASP A 195 12.72 5.14 -8.20
C ASP A 195 11.52 5.40 -7.27
N MET A 196 11.14 6.67 -7.06
CA MET A 196 9.93 7.01 -6.32
C MET A 196 8.67 6.48 -7.01
N LEU A 197 8.52 6.66 -8.32
CA LEU A 197 7.39 6.14 -9.09
C LEU A 197 7.29 4.60 -8.99
N PHE A 198 8.42 3.89 -9.07
CA PHE A 198 8.46 2.44 -8.91
C PHE A 198 8.15 1.99 -7.47
N ARG A 199 8.60 2.76 -6.46
CA ARG A 199 8.41 2.41 -5.05
C ARG A 199 7.03 2.75 -4.52
N TYR A 200 6.46 3.89 -4.92
CA TYR A 200 5.27 4.50 -4.32
C TYR A 200 4.09 4.64 -5.31
N GLY A 201 4.27 4.33 -6.59
CA GLY A 201 3.25 4.56 -7.62
C GLY A 201 3.08 6.03 -7.98
N ALA A 202 2.23 6.33 -8.96
CA ALA A 202 1.98 7.70 -9.43
C ALA A 202 1.36 8.58 -8.34
N ILE A 203 0.31 8.08 -7.70
CA ILE A 203 -0.41 8.79 -6.64
C ILE A 203 0.48 9.01 -5.42
N GLY A 204 1.16 7.95 -4.95
CA GLY A 204 2.04 8.03 -3.77
C GLY A 204 3.24 8.94 -4.00
N THR A 205 3.80 8.94 -5.20
CA THR A 205 4.88 9.86 -5.58
C THR A 205 4.40 11.30 -5.58
N ALA A 206 3.29 11.61 -6.25
CA ALA A 206 2.71 12.94 -6.25
C ALA A 206 2.41 13.44 -4.83
N ARG A 207 1.75 12.63 -3.98
CA ARG A 207 1.50 12.98 -2.57
C ARG A 207 2.78 13.27 -1.80
N LYS A 208 3.84 12.48 -2.03
CA LYS A 208 5.14 12.68 -1.38
C LYS A 208 5.81 13.98 -1.82
N LEU A 209 5.71 14.33 -3.11
CA LEU A 209 6.22 15.61 -3.61
C LEU A 209 5.40 16.80 -3.09
N MET A 210 4.09 16.63 -2.88
CA MET A 210 3.21 17.64 -2.26
C MET A 210 3.22 17.66 -0.73
N LYS A 211 4.03 16.82 -0.07
CA LYS A 211 4.03 16.70 1.40
C LYS A 211 4.35 18.04 2.07
N ASP A 212 5.38 18.70 1.58
CA ASP A 212 5.78 20.03 2.04
C ASP A 212 4.97 21.09 1.30
N GLY A 213 4.44 22.09 2.03
CA GLY A 213 3.65 23.19 1.46
C GLY A 213 4.49 24.15 0.61
N ALA A 214 3.87 25.23 0.13
CA ALA A 214 4.54 26.22 -0.72
C ALA A 214 5.76 26.89 -0.04
N GLU A 215 5.90 26.78 1.27
CA GLU A 215 7.06 27.28 2.03
C GLU A 215 8.37 26.57 1.68
N ASN A 216 8.32 25.31 1.22
CA ASN A 216 9.49 24.54 0.82
C ASN A 216 9.33 24.03 -0.62
N ILE A 217 9.61 24.89 -1.60
CA ILE A 217 9.55 24.53 -3.01
C ILE A 217 10.74 23.63 -3.34
N GLN A 218 10.44 22.46 -3.89
CA GLN A 218 11.47 21.51 -4.27
C GLN A 218 12.33 22.05 -5.41
N SER A 219 13.64 21.75 -5.35
CA SER A 219 14.61 22.18 -6.37
C SER A 219 14.26 21.69 -7.77
N GLY A 220 13.56 20.55 -7.90
CA GLY A 220 13.03 20.07 -9.17
C GLY A 220 12.00 21.02 -9.76
N LEU A 221 11.02 21.47 -8.97
CA LEU A 221 9.97 22.39 -9.42
C LEU A 221 10.54 23.75 -9.82
N LEU A 222 11.49 24.28 -9.06
CA LEU A 222 12.18 25.54 -9.40
C LEU A 222 12.92 25.43 -10.74
N LYS A 223 13.59 24.31 -11.00
CA LYS A 223 14.28 24.08 -12.27
C LYS A 223 13.32 23.98 -13.46
N MET A 224 12.10 23.49 -13.23
CA MET A 224 11.05 23.47 -14.26
C MET A 224 10.49 24.87 -14.52
N PHE A 225 10.38 25.69 -13.47
CA PHE A 225 10.00 27.10 -13.59
C PHE A 225 11.04 27.91 -14.37
N GLU A 226 12.34 27.70 -14.11
CA GLU A 226 13.45 28.37 -14.81
C GLU A 226 13.44 28.16 -16.33
N ILE A 227 12.87 27.05 -16.80
CA ILE A 227 12.78 26.70 -18.22
C ILE A 227 11.37 26.86 -18.80
N ASP A 228 10.45 27.49 -18.06
CA ASP A 228 9.04 27.71 -18.44
C ASP A 228 8.28 26.43 -18.82
N ARG A 229 8.56 25.33 -18.10
CA ARG A 229 7.91 24.02 -18.31
C ARG A 229 7.15 23.52 -17.08
N LEU A 230 6.47 24.43 -16.38
CA LEU A 230 5.60 24.06 -15.27
C LEU A 230 4.44 23.15 -15.70
N ASP A 231 4.09 23.14 -17.00
CA ASP A 231 3.10 22.24 -17.59
C ASP A 231 3.44 20.74 -17.38
N LEU A 232 4.73 20.39 -17.33
CA LEU A 232 5.23 19.01 -17.16
C LEU A 232 5.36 18.57 -15.70
N THR A 233 5.12 19.47 -14.77
CA THR A 233 5.34 19.19 -13.35
C THR A 233 4.27 18.27 -12.80
N PHE A 234 4.62 17.54 -11.74
CA PHE A 234 3.66 16.69 -11.03
C PHE A 234 2.54 17.55 -10.45
N GLU A 235 2.86 18.75 -9.95
CA GLU A 235 1.92 19.76 -9.47
C GLU A 235 0.85 20.05 -10.52
N ASN A 236 1.23 20.29 -11.78
CA ASN A 236 0.27 20.61 -12.83
C ASN A 236 -0.46 19.37 -13.35
N ILE A 237 0.24 18.26 -13.55
CA ILE A 237 -0.34 17.04 -14.12
C ILE A 237 -1.48 16.51 -13.26
N ILE A 238 -1.34 16.50 -11.93
CA ILE A 238 -2.40 15.96 -11.05
C ILE A 238 -3.67 16.84 -10.99
N LEU A 239 -3.60 18.09 -11.47
CA LEU A 239 -4.76 19.00 -11.51
C LEU A 239 -5.68 18.74 -12.70
N LYS A 240 -5.20 18.01 -13.72
CA LYS A 240 -5.99 17.67 -14.90
C LYS A 240 -7.29 16.97 -14.47
N PRO A 241 -8.45 17.30 -15.07
CA PRO A 241 -9.76 16.79 -14.63
C PRO A 241 -9.82 15.26 -14.49
N LYS A 242 -9.18 14.52 -15.42
CA LYS A 242 -9.13 13.05 -15.38
C LYS A 242 -8.40 12.48 -14.17
N TYR A 243 -7.40 13.18 -13.62
CA TYR A 243 -6.57 12.68 -12.52
C TYR A 243 -6.99 13.20 -11.15
N ARG A 244 -7.79 14.27 -11.10
CA ARG A 244 -8.26 14.87 -9.85
C ARG A 244 -8.96 13.86 -8.94
N VAL A 245 -9.68 12.90 -9.52
CA VAL A 245 -10.37 11.81 -8.79
C VAL A 245 -9.41 10.93 -7.96
N LEU A 246 -8.12 10.91 -8.29
CA LEU A 246 -7.11 10.10 -7.61
C LEU A 246 -6.55 10.77 -6.34
N PHE A 247 -6.88 12.04 -6.08
CA PHE A 247 -6.26 12.84 -5.03
C PHE A 247 -7.29 13.50 -4.11
N ASN A 248 -6.94 13.62 -2.83
CA ASN A 248 -7.75 14.38 -1.88
C ASN A 248 -7.56 15.89 -2.07
N ASP A 249 -8.52 16.68 -1.56
CA ASP A 249 -8.52 18.13 -1.68
C ASP A 249 -7.25 18.78 -1.12
N GLU A 250 -6.67 18.22 -0.05
CA GLU A 250 -5.43 18.71 0.54
C GLU A 250 -4.25 18.62 -0.45
N THR A 251 -4.10 17.51 -1.16
CA THR A 251 -3.02 17.31 -2.14
C THR A 251 -3.19 18.27 -3.32
N ILE A 252 -4.43 18.41 -3.81
CA ILE A 252 -4.79 19.34 -4.89
C ILE A 252 -4.51 20.78 -4.48
N ALA A 253 -4.92 21.18 -3.27
CA ALA A 253 -4.68 22.53 -2.75
C ALA A 253 -3.18 22.85 -2.63
N LYS A 254 -2.36 21.90 -2.16
CA LYS A 254 -0.91 22.10 -2.07
C LYS A 254 -0.24 22.23 -3.44
N ALA A 255 -0.69 21.45 -4.44
CA ALA A 255 -0.20 21.57 -5.81
C ALA A 255 -0.52 22.95 -6.41
N ILE A 256 -1.76 23.42 -6.23
CA ILE A 256 -2.19 24.77 -6.64
C ILE A 256 -1.32 25.84 -5.94
N GLN A 257 -1.18 25.78 -4.62
CA GLN A 257 -0.39 26.75 -3.86
C GLN A 257 1.07 26.83 -4.33
N LYS A 258 1.68 25.69 -4.69
CA LYS A 258 3.05 25.66 -5.22
C LYS A 258 3.15 26.33 -6.58
N LEU A 259 2.20 26.07 -7.48
CA LEU A 259 2.15 26.69 -8.81
C LEU A 259 1.87 28.20 -8.72
N GLU A 260 0.92 28.60 -7.88
CA GLU A 260 0.57 30.01 -7.65
C GLU A 260 1.74 30.82 -7.10
N LYS A 261 2.52 30.23 -6.19
CA LYS A 261 3.72 30.87 -5.65
C LYS A 261 4.79 31.12 -6.73
N LEU A 262 4.77 30.35 -7.81
CA LEU A 262 5.62 30.53 -8.99
C LEU A 262 4.92 31.33 -10.09
N GLY A 263 3.76 31.95 -9.81
CA GLY A 263 3.03 32.80 -10.76
C GLY A 263 2.26 32.04 -11.85
N TYR A 264 2.16 30.72 -11.75
CA TYR A 264 1.50 29.88 -12.76
C TYR A 264 -0.01 29.80 -12.47
N LYS A 265 -0.83 30.25 -13.42
CA LYS A 265 -2.30 30.33 -13.30
C LYS A 265 -3.08 29.48 -14.31
N ASN A 266 -2.39 28.85 -15.26
CA ASN A 266 -3.00 28.02 -16.30
C ASN A 266 -3.00 26.55 -15.87
N TYR A 267 -3.93 26.19 -14.99
CA TYR A 267 -4.13 24.79 -14.61
C TYR A 267 -4.85 24.05 -15.75
N GLY A 268 -4.32 22.90 -16.15
CA GLY A 268 -4.92 22.05 -17.19
C GLY A 268 -6.20 21.35 -16.78
#